data_AF-A0A2N2SQL9-F1
#
_entry.id   AF-A0A2N2SQL9-F1
#
_cell.length_a   1.000
_cell.length_b   1.000
_cell.length_c   1.000
_cell.angle_alpha   90.00
_cell.angle_beta   90.00
_cell.angle_gamma   90.00
#
_symmetry.space_group_name_H-M   'P 1'
#
loop_
_entity.id
_entity.type
_entity.pdbx_description
1 polymer ?
#
loop_
_entity_poly.entity_id
_entity_poly.type
_entity_poly.pdbx_seq_one_letter_code
_entity_poly.pdbx_strand_id
1 'polypeptide(L)'
;MIRNRLLVTAFVLGLSACATPSSKDEAAAPAAATAVPPVAVAAPPVVPLPFEDAVNRAAESLFNSVATNDPVQRRLVVIDPLIDGVTGEQSIATRTLEARILALARARFPQFDIQPFTIGNLAKNPLVLVGTFTGVNADGKTAGARESYRICLALADMDSRSIVGKGTARAKLDGVDTTPLPYFRDSPAWALDQVTESYIKTCQGSKVGDAMDSFYLARVVSAASVQQAIEHYNARRYRAALDSYAIAMRAAAGDELRILNGVYSANYKLGQHEAARLVFGRIVDFGLERKRM
;
A
#
# COMPACT_ATOMS: atom_id res chain seq x y z
N MET A 1 -52.65 -2.98 -25.58
CA MET A 1 -53.75 -2.00 -25.38
C MET A 1 -53.09 -0.63 -25.16
N ILE A 2 -52.87 0.14 -26.22
CA ILE A 2 -53.77 1.20 -26.73
C ILE A 2 -53.77 2.46 -25.85
N ARG A 3 -53.17 3.52 -26.44
CA ARG A 3 -53.49 4.97 -26.38
C ARG A 3 -53.49 5.67 -25.02
N ASN A 4 -52.71 6.75 -24.93
CA ASN A 4 -53.36 8.06 -24.96
C ASN A 4 -52.47 9.19 -25.54
N ARG A 5 -53.02 9.86 -26.55
CA ARG A 5 -52.63 11.18 -27.06
C ARG A 5 -53.44 12.22 -26.28
N LEU A 6 -52.92 13.43 -26.06
CA LEU A 6 -53.45 14.67 -26.66
C LEU A 6 -52.77 15.92 -26.04
N LEU A 7 -52.37 16.84 -26.94
CA LEU A 7 -52.19 18.27 -26.69
C LEU A 7 -53.54 18.92 -26.33
N VAL A 8 -53.54 19.93 -25.44
CA VAL A 8 -54.46 21.08 -25.52
C VAL A 8 -53.77 22.37 -25.03
N THR A 9 -54.16 23.44 -25.70
CA THR A 9 -53.67 24.81 -25.84
C THR A 9 -54.25 25.81 -24.79
N ALA A 10 -53.69 27.04 -24.78
CA ALA A 10 -54.35 28.34 -24.46
C ALA A 10 -54.42 28.75 -22.97
N PHE A 11 -54.45 30.01 -22.51
CA PHE A 11 -54.53 31.37 -23.09
C PHE A 11 -54.23 32.41 -21.97
N VAL A 12 -53.54 33.51 -22.30
CA VAL A 12 -53.74 34.94 -21.89
C VAL A 12 -53.70 35.42 -20.43
N LEU A 13 -52.96 36.55 -20.24
CA LEU A 13 -53.21 37.83 -19.51
C LEU A 13 -51.81 38.42 -19.17
N GLY A 14 -51.35 39.61 -19.55
CA GLY A 14 -51.97 40.92 -19.76
C GLY A 14 -51.71 41.81 -18.54
N LEU A 15 -50.75 42.76 -18.60
CA LEU A 15 -50.75 44.09 -17.93
C LEU A 15 -49.39 44.85 -18.00
N SER A 16 -49.44 45.97 -18.75
CA SER A 16 -48.88 47.32 -18.54
C SER A 16 -47.60 47.63 -17.72
N ALA A 17 -46.70 48.34 -18.43
CA ALA A 17 -46.19 49.70 -18.16
C ALA A 17 -44.77 49.96 -17.55
N CYS A 18 -44.07 50.87 -18.27
CA CYS A 18 -43.02 51.84 -17.90
C CYS A 18 -41.57 51.38 -17.63
N ALA A 19 -40.64 51.72 -18.54
CA ALA A 19 -39.66 52.80 -18.34
C ALA A 19 -38.62 52.90 -19.48
N THR A 20 -38.50 54.12 -20.03
CA THR A 20 -37.37 54.85 -20.69
C THR A 20 -36.26 54.14 -21.49
N PRO A 21 -35.87 54.69 -22.67
CA PRO A 21 -34.72 54.25 -23.44
C PRO A 21 -33.42 54.89 -22.91
N SER A 22 -32.39 54.09 -22.65
CA SER A 22 -31.03 54.59 -22.47
C SER A 22 -30.20 54.26 -23.71
N SER A 23 -29.70 55.32 -24.33
CA SER A 23 -28.85 55.35 -25.51
C SER A 23 -27.57 54.55 -25.30
N LYS A 24 -27.24 53.72 -26.29
CA LYS A 24 -25.93 53.09 -26.47
C LYS A 24 -24.85 54.17 -26.61
N ASP A 25 -23.91 54.19 -25.67
CA ASP A 25 -22.53 54.61 -25.94
C ASP A 25 -21.68 53.35 -26.09
N GLU A 26 -21.23 53.13 -27.32
CA GLU A 26 -20.36 52.02 -27.72
C GLU A 26 -18.91 52.39 -27.37
N ALA A 27 -18.51 52.07 -26.14
CA ALA A 27 -17.10 52.08 -25.75
C ALA A 27 -16.46 50.73 -26.10
N ALA A 28 -15.50 50.75 -27.03
CA ALA A 28 -14.73 49.59 -27.45
C ALA A 28 -14.03 48.92 -26.27
N ALA A 29 -14.35 47.65 -26.02
CA ALA A 29 -13.69 46.82 -25.03
C ALA A 29 -12.23 46.53 -25.44
N PRO A 30 -11.24 46.59 -24.53
CA PRO A 30 -9.88 46.20 -24.84
C PRO A 30 -9.82 44.69 -25.08
N ALA A 31 -9.12 44.28 -26.15
CA ALA A 31 -8.89 42.89 -26.48
C ALA A 31 -8.22 42.17 -25.31
N ALA A 32 -8.88 41.14 -24.76
CA ALA A 32 -8.32 40.28 -23.74
C ALA A 32 -7.10 39.54 -24.30
N ALA A 33 -5.92 39.83 -23.74
CA ALA A 33 -4.71 39.08 -24.00
C ALA A 33 -4.93 37.63 -23.54
N THR A 34 -4.84 36.69 -24.47
CA THR A 34 -4.80 35.26 -24.20
C THR A 34 -3.55 34.94 -23.39
N ALA A 35 -3.73 34.67 -22.09
CA ALA A 35 -2.65 34.18 -21.24
C ALA A 35 -2.17 32.83 -21.79
N VAL A 36 -0.91 32.79 -22.20
CA VAL A 36 -0.22 31.54 -22.55
C VAL A 36 -0.23 30.61 -21.33
N PRO A 37 -0.65 29.34 -21.48
CA PRO A 37 -0.62 28.40 -20.36
C PRO A 37 0.84 28.22 -19.91
N PRO A 38 1.12 28.16 -18.59
CA PRO A 38 2.47 27.96 -18.10
C PRO A 38 2.99 26.62 -18.64
N VAL A 39 4.13 26.67 -19.33
CA VAL A 39 4.86 25.47 -19.76
C VAL A 39 5.20 24.69 -18.50
N ALA A 40 4.59 23.51 -18.34
CA ALA A 40 4.89 22.63 -17.22
C ALA A 40 6.39 22.26 -17.29
N VAL A 41 7.16 22.73 -16.31
CA VAL A 41 8.57 22.35 -16.16
C VAL A 41 8.58 20.83 -15.96
N ALA A 42 9.16 20.09 -16.90
CA ALA A 42 9.29 18.65 -16.81
C ALA A 42 10.01 18.31 -15.50
N ALA A 43 9.43 17.41 -14.70
CA ALA A 43 10.06 16.94 -13.47
C ALA A 43 11.45 16.37 -13.79
N PRO A 44 12.47 16.59 -12.94
CA PRO A 44 13.80 16.04 -13.15
C PRO A 44 13.74 14.52 -13.39
N PRO A 45 14.55 13.98 -14.32
CA PRO A 45 14.55 12.56 -14.59
C PRO A 45 14.93 11.79 -13.33
N VAL A 46 14.14 10.76 -12.99
CA VAL A 46 14.39 9.95 -11.81
C VAL A 46 15.50 8.95 -12.12
N VAL A 47 16.71 9.18 -11.60
CA VAL A 47 17.89 8.37 -11.88
C VAL A 47 17.94 7.14 -10.97
N PRO A 48 18.00 5.89 -11.51
CA PRO A 48 18.20 4.69 -10.72
C PRO A 48 19.60 4.60 -10.10
N LEU A 49 19.64 4.39 -8.79
CA LEU A 49 20.86 4.19 -7.99
C LEU A 49 21.16 2.70 -7.83
N PRO A 50 22.40 2.30 -7.47
CA PRO A 50 22.65 0.96 -6.94
C PRO A 50 21.66 0.62 -5.82
N PHE A 51 21.26 -0.64 -5.70
CA PHE A 51 20.18 -1.07 -4.79
C PHE A 51 20.35 -0.51 -3.38
N GLU A 52 21.51 -0.72 -2.77
CA GLU A 52 21.85 -0.22 -1.45
C GLU A 52 21.69 1.31 -1.36
N ASP A 53 22.27 2.07 -2.27
CA ASP A 53 22.19 3.54 -2.25
C ASP A 53 20.74 4.04 -2.39
N ALA A 54 19.93 3.35 -3.19
CA ALA A 54 18.51 3.64 -3.32
C ALA A 54 17.75 3.41 -2.00
N VAL A 55 18.05 2.32 -1.29
CA VAL A 55 17.42 2.04 0.03
C VAL A 55 17.79 3.12 1.03
N ASN A 56 19.07 3.49 1.12
CA ASN A 56 19.52 4.57 2.02
C ASN A 56 18.84 5.89 1.68
N ARG A 57 18.80 6.25 0.39
CA ARG A 57 18.18 7.50 -0.05
C ARG A 57 16.71 7.55 0.32
N ALA A 58 15.96 6.46 0.11
CA ALA A 58 14.55 6.40 0.47
C ALA A 58 14.34 6.49 1.98
N ALA A 59 15.12 5.74 2.77
CA ALA A 59 15.02 5.72 4.23
C ALA A 59 15.39 7.06 4.86
N GLU A 60 16.49 7.67 4.42
CA GLU A 60 16.90 9.01 4.87
C GLU A 60 15.87 10.06 4.51
N SER A 61 15.33 10.02 3.28
CA SER A 61 14.25 10.93 2.88
C SER A 61 13.03 10.77 3.78
N LEU A 62 12.65 9.53 4.12
CA LEU A 62 11.52 9.24 4.99
C LEU A 62 11.72 9.78 6.41
N PHE A 63 12.80 9.40 7.07
CA PHE A 63 13.02 9.77 8.46
C PHE A 63 13.30 11.26 8.62
N ASN A 64 14.00 11.91 7.66
CA ASN A 64 14.18 13.36 7.68
C ASN A 64 12.87 14.12 7.44
N SER A 65 11.88 13.55 6.73
CA SER A 65 10.60 14.24 6.48
C SER A 65 9.74 14.38 7.73
N VAL A 66 10.00 13.57 8.77
CA VAL A 66 9.26 13.55 10.04
C VAL A 66 10.13 13.86 11.26
N ALA A 67 11.45 13.98 11.08
CA ALA A 67 12.35 14.30 12.16
C ALA A 67 12.02 15.70 12.70
N THR A 68 11.66 15.76 13.98
CA THR A 68 11.54 17.01 14.72
C THR A 68 12.85 17.27 15.46
N ASN A 69 13.17 18.54 15.69
CA ASN A 69 14.29 18.93 16.54
C ASN A 69 13.96 18.79 18.04
N ASP A 70 12.90 18.07 18.41
CA ASP A 70 12.52 17.84 19.80
C ASP A 70 13.30 16.63 20.34
N PRO A 71 14.34 16.83 21.16
CA PRO A 71 15.19 15.76 21.64
C PRO A 71 14.50 14.85 22.68
N VAL A 72 13.29 15.20 23.13
CA VAL A 72 12.62 14.53 24.26
C VAL A 72 11.70 13.40 23.82
N GLN A 73 11.18 13.42 22.59
CA GLN A 73 10.14 12.48 22.18
C GLN A 73 10.69 11.36 21.29
N ARG A 74 11.17 10.27 21.92
CA ARG A 74 11.39 9.02 21.18
C ARG A 74 10.06 8.52 20.63
N ARG A 75 9.96 8.35 19.32
CA ARG A 75 8.78 7.80 18.65
C ARG A 75 8.98 6.29 18.47
N LEU A 76 8.05 5.49 18.99
CA LEU A 76 7.99 4.07 18.69
C LEU A 76 7.67 3.87 17.20
N VAL A 77 8.48 3.09 16.51
CA VAL A 77 8.26 2.71 15.11
C VAL A 77 8.24 1.19 15.00
N VAL A 78 7.29 0.65 14.26
CA VAL A 78 7.30 -0.75 13.83
C VAL A 78 7.37 -0.81 12.33
N ILE A 79 8.08 -1.80 11.78
CA ILE A 79 8.16 -2.00 10.33
C ILE A 79 7.21 -3.13 9.96
N ASP A 80 6.11 -2.79 9.27
CA ASP A 80 5.26 -3.80 8.65
C ASP A 80 6.03 -4.39 7.45
N PRO A 81 6.26 -5.71 7.42
CA PRO A 81 7.02 -6.41 6.39
C PRO A 81 6.92 -5.83 4.99
N LEU A 82 8.05 -5.45 4.43
CA LEU A 82 8.05 -4.89 3.08
C LEU A 82 7.77 -5.96 2.03
N ILE A 83 6.95 -5.60 1.05
CA ILE A 83 6.47 -6.51 0.01
C ILE A 83 6.76 -5.99 -1.40
N ASP A 84 6.73 -6.90 -2.37
CA ASP A 84 6.70 -6.55 -3.77
C ASP A 84 5.37 -5.84 -4.10
N GLY A 85 5.44 -4.68 -4.74
CA GLY A 85 4.25 -3.87 -5.01
C GLY A 85 3.36 -4.36 -6.14
N VAL A 86 3.69 -5.49 -6.79
CA VAL A 86 2.87 -6.16 -7.80
C VAL A 86 2.30 -7.47 -7.24
N THR A 87 3.15 -8.31 -6.65
CA THR A 87 2.74 -9.64 -6.18
C THR A 87 2.22 -9.63 -4.74
N GLY A 88 2.62 -8.65 -3.95
CA GLY A 88 2.34 -8.62 -2.51
C GLY A 88 3.18 -9.58 -1.68
N GLU A 89 4.20 -10.20 -2.28
CA GLU A 89 5.04 -11.20 -1.64
C GLU A 89 6.30 -10.59 -1.02
N GLN A 90 6.89 -11.30 -0.07
CA GLN A 90 8.22 -10.98 0.41
C GLN A 90 9.27 -11.81 -0.32
N SER A 91 10.41 -11.19 -0.59
CA SER A 91 11.56 -11.80 -1.24
C SER A 91 12.83 -11.54 -0.45
N ILE A 92 13.95 -12.13 -0.89
CA ILE A 92 15.27 -11.80 -0.36
C ILE A 92 15.51 -10.28 -0.46
N ALA A 93 15.19 -9.64 -1.58
CA ALA A 93 15.33 -8.20 -1.76
C ALA A 93 14.53 -7.38 -0.74
N THR A 94 13.26 -7.73 -0.47
CA THR A 94 12.46 -6.95 0.49
C THR A 94 12.93 -7.14 1.93
N ARG A 95 13.42 -8.33 2.29
CA ARG A 95 14.07 -8.58 3.60
C ARG A 95 15.38 -7.81 3.74
N THR A 96 16.22 -7.77 2.70
CA THR A 96 17.46 -6.99 2.69
C THR A 96 17.17 -5.50 2.84
N LEU A 97 16.16 -5.00 2.13
CA LEU A 97 15.68 -3.62 2.24
C LEU A 97 15.29 -3.28 3.69
N GLU A 98 14.46 -4.13 4.33
CA GLU A 98 14.04 -3.95 5.72
C GLU A 98 15.22 -3.93 6.70
N ALA A 99 16.12 -4.91 6.59
CA ALA A 99 17.30 -5.01 7.45
C ALA A 99 18.18 -3.75 7.34
N ARG A 100 18.29 -3.18 6.14
CA ARG A 100 19.03 -1.95 5.91
C ARG A 100 18.37 -0.71 6.50
N ILE A 101 17.06 -0.57 6.32
CA ILE A 101 16.28 0.51 6.95
C ILE A 101 16.49 0.47 8.47
N LEU A 102 16.40 -0.73 9.07
CA LEU A 102 16.57 -0.92 10.50
C LEU A 102 17.98 -0.50 10.96
N ALA A 103 19.02 -0.93 10.26
CA ALA A 103 20.40 -0.57 10.57
C ALA A 103 20.64 0.94 10.45
N LEU A 104 20.15 1.57 9.38
CA LEU A 104 20.29 3.00 9.14
C LEU A 104 19.53 3.84 10.18
N ALA A 105 18.29 3.47 10.49
CA ALA A 105 17.48 4.16 11.50
C ALA A 105 18.18 4.16 12.87
N ARG A 106 18.68 3.00 13.31
CA ARG A 106 19.41 2.89 14.59
C ARG A 106 20.69 3.71 14.62
N ALA A 107 21.41 3.80 13.50
CA ALA A 107 22.67 4.51 13.44
C ALA A 107 22.51 6.03 13.33
N ARG A 108 21.49 6.52 12.60
CA ARG A 108 21.39 7.93 12.20
C ARG A 108 20.15 8.65 12.71
N PHE A 109 19.16 7.92 13.20
CA PHE A 109 17.90 8.46 13.70
C PHE A 109 17.52 7.85 15.06
N PRO A 110 18.34 8.03 16.11
CA PRO A 110 18.12 7.42 17.43
C PRO A 110 16.83 7.89 18.13
N GLN A 111 16.18 8.93 17.65
CA GLN A 111 14.85 9.36 18.10
C GLN A 111 13.72 8.41 17.67
N PHE A 112 13.95 7.54 16.68
CA PHE A 112 13.00 6.50 16.28
C PHE A 112 13.37 5.16 16.94
N ASP A 113 12.55 4.74 17.91
CA ASP A 113 12.72 3.45 18.57
C ASP A 113 12.09 2.35 17.71
N ILE A 114 12.91 1.70 16.88
CA ILE A 114 12.44 0.66 15.97
C ILE A 114 12.27 -0.68 16.72
N GLN A 115 11.03 -1.13 16.84
CA GLN A 115 10.64 -2.34 17.55
C GLN A 115 10.01 -3.39 16.61
N PRO A 116 9.97 -4.68 17.02
CA PRO A 116 9.35 -5.73 16.21
C PRO A 116 7.86 -5.49 15.93
N PHE A 117 7.42 -5.83 14.72
CA PHE A 117 6.02 -5.78 14.30
C PHE A 117 5.20 -6.88 15.00
N THR A 118 4.60 -6.52 16.12
CA THR A 118 3.83 -7.42 16.98
C THR A 118 2.54 -6.73 17.43
N ILE A 119 1.52 -7.52 17.77
CA ILE A 119 0.27 -7.00 18.33
C ILE A 119 0.54 -6.08 19.54
N GLY A 120 1.46 -6.49 20.42
CA GLY A 120 1.78 -5.74 21.64
C GLY A 120 2.44 -4.37 21.37
N ASN A 121 3.23 -4.24 20.31
CA ASN A 121 3.80 -2.95 19.92
C ASN A 121 2.80 -2.10 19.13
N LEU A 122 1.93 -2.71 18.31
CA LEU A 122 0.86 -2.00 17.60
C LEU A 122 -0.19 -1.42 18.56
N ALA A 123 -0.46 -2.09 19.69
CA ALA A 123 -1.36 -1.60 20.72
C ALA A 123 -0.89 -0.32 21.43
N LYS A 124 0.37 0.09 21.22
CA LYS A 124 0.95 1.33 21.75
C LYS A 124 0.83 2.50 20.77
N ASN A 125 0.03 2.37 19.72
CA ASN A 125 -0.15 3.33 18.62
C ASN A 125 1.18 3.86 18.05
N PRO A 126 2.04 2.98 17.51
CA PRO A 126 3.33 3.38 16.97
C PRO A 126 3.17 4.14 15.64
N LEU A 127 4.28 4.70 15.15
CA LEU A 127 4.43 4.90 13.72
C LEU A 127 4.60 3.52 13.05
N VAL A 128 3.84 3.24 12.01
CA VAL A 128 3.99 2.03 11.19
C VAL A 128 4.69 2.41 9.88
N LEU A 129 5.87 1.85 9.68
CA LEU A 129 6.59 1.95 8.41
C LEU A 129 6.03 0.90 7.44
N VAL A 130 5.46 1.38 6.34
CA VAL A 130 4.96 0.59 5.21
C VAL A 130 5.91 0.79 4.04
N GLY A 131 6.28 -0.27 3.34
CA GLY A 131 7.20 -0.17 2.21
C GLY A 131 6.91 -1.16 1.09
N THR A 132 7.04 -0.66 -0.14
CA THR A 132 6.90 -1.49 -1.35
C THR A 132 8.15 -1.41 -2.21
N PHE A 133 8.52 -2.54 -2.79
CA PHE A 133 9.60 -2.66 -3.76
C PHE A 133 9.01 -3.15 -5.09
N THR A 134 9.00 -2.32 -6.13
CA THR A 134 8.13 -2.56 -7.29
C THR A 134 8.91 -2.46 -8.58
N GLY A 135 9.00 -3.55 -9.35
CA GLY A 135 9.56 -3.50 -10.70
C GLY A 135 8.74 -2.59 -11.61
N VAL A 136 9.40 -1.66 -12.31
CA VAL A 136 8.75 -0.70 -13.21
C VAL A 136 9.53 -0.49 -14.51
N ASN A 137 8.85 -0.02 -15.55
CA ASN A 137 9.46 0.44 -16.79
C ASN A 137 9.96 1.91 -16.68
N ALA A 138 10.48 2.47 -17.78
CA ALA A 138 10.93 3.87 -17.87
C ALA A 138 9.88 4.90 -17.40
N ASP A 139 8.60 4.66 -17.72
CA ASP A 139 7.47 5.51 -17.31
C ASP A 139 7.09 5.36 -15.83
N GLY A 140 7.73 4.44 -15.10
CA GLY A 140 7.37 4.12 -13.72
C GLY A 140 6.10 3.27 -13.58
N LYS A 141 5.65 2.61 -14.66
CA LYS A 141 4.50 1.70 -14.69
C LYS A 141 4.94 0.26 -14.44
N THR A 142 4.03 -0.56 -13.91
CA THR A 142 4.27 -1.99 -13.62
C THR A 142 4.06 -2.90 -14.85
N ALA A 143 3.58 -2.33 -15.95
CA ALA A 143 3.40 -3.03 -17.22
C ALA A 143 4.67 -2.98 -18.08
N GLY A 144 4.87 -4.02 -18.90
CA GLY A 144 5.98 -4.10 -19.85
C GLY A 144 7.30 -4.53 -19.22
N ALA A 145 8.39 -4.29 -19.94
CA ALA A 145 9.74 -4.63 -19.51
C ALA A 145 10.14 -3.78 -18.29
N ARG A 146 10.67 -4.45 -17.26
CA ARG A 146 11.18 -3.78 -16.06
C ARG A 146 12.56 -3.21 -16.38
N GLU A 147 12.79 -1.98 -15.97
CA GLU A 147 14.05 -1.25 -16.17
C GLU A 147 14.64 -0.75 -14.84
N SER A 148 13.82 -0.63 -13.80
CA SER A 148 14.26 -0.30 -12.44
C SER A 148 13.26 -0.80 -11.40
N TYR A 149 13.62 -0.70 -10.13
CA TYR A 149 12.69 -0.88 -9.03
C TYR A 149 12.32 0.47 -8.40
N ARG A 150 11.03 0.69 -8.13
CA ARG A 150 10.53 1.72 -7.22
C ARG A 150 10.71 1.25 -5.79
N ILE A 151 11.40 2.03 -4.98
CA ILE A 151 11.26 1.94 -3.53
C ILE A 151 10.29 3.03 -3.11
N CYS A 152 9.20 2.63 -2.47
CA CYS A 152 8.29 3.54 -1.78
C CYS A 152 8.29 3.16 -0.31
N LEU A 153 8.46 4.14 0.57
CA LEU A 153 8.29 4.03 2.01
C LEU A 153 7.31 5.11 2.50
N ALA A 154 6.46 4.74 3.46
CA ALA A 154 5.53 5.65 4.13
C ALA A 154 5.57 5.41 5.64
N LEU A 155 5.43 6.48 6.42
CA LEU A 155 5.14 6.39 7.86
C LEU A 155 3.68 6.73 8.07
N ALA A 156 2.94 5.78 8.60
CA ALA A 156 1.56 5.94 9.00
C ALA A 156 1.50 6.06 10.54
N ASP A 157 0.90 7.13 11.04
CA ASP A 157 0.80 7.37 12.48
C ASP A 157 -0.52 6.81 13.02
N MET A 158 -0.44 5.81 13.90
CA MET A 158 -1.60 5.13 14.46
C MET A 158 -2.40 6.02 15.43
N ASP A 159 -1.78 7.06 16.00
CA ASP A 159 -2.48 8.02 16.87
C ASP A 159 -3.33 8.98 16.03
N SER A 160 -2.72 9.68 15.07
CA SER A 160 -3.43 10.65 14.22
C SER A 160 -4.21 10.00 13.07
N ARG A 161 -4.00 8.70 12.81
CA ARG A 161 -4.58 7.92 11.71
C ARG A 161 -4.30 8.53 10.33
N SER A 162 -3.11 9.07 10.15
CA SER A 162 -2.70 9.76 8.92
C SER A 162 -1.30 9.36 8.48
N ILE A 163 -1.00 9.64 7.21
CA ILE A 163 0.32 9.47 6.64
C ILE A 163 1.16 10.70 6.98
N VAL A 164 2.23 10.51 7.75
CA VAL A 164 3.05 11.62 8.27
C VAL A 164 4.38 11.78 7.53
N GLY A 165 4.85 10.75 6.84
CA GLY A 165 6.14 10.79 6.14
C GLY A 165 6.16 9.94 4.88
N LYS A 166 7.00 10.34 3.91
CA LYS A 166 7.23 9.62 2.66
C LYS A 166 8.71 9.66 2.28
N GLY A 167 9.21 8.53 1.79
CA GLY A 167 10.54 8.42 1.19
C GLY A 167 10.47 7.56 -0.06
N THR A 168 11.09 8.00 -1.15
CA THR A 168 11.11 7.25 -2.40
C THR A 168 12.48 7.28 -3.06
N ALA A 169 12.80 6.23 -3.81
CA ALA A 169 13.99 6.16 -4.63
C ALA A 169 13.78 5.18 -5.80
N ARG A 170 14.73 5.19 -6.75
CA ARG A 170 14.83 4.19 -7.81
C ARG A 170 16.09 3.37 -7.62
N ALA A 171 15.95 2.06 -7.69
CA ALA A 171 17.07 1.13 -7.70
C ALA A 171 17.25 0.54 -9.11
N LYS A 172 18.50 0.33 -9.52
CA LYS A 172 18.87 -0.49 -10.68
C LYS A 172 18.42 -1.95 -10.45
N LEU A 173 18.35 -2.71 -11.54
CA LEU A 173 18.03 -4.14 -11.49
C LEU A 173 19.22 -4.98 -11.00
N ASP A 174 20.44 -4.50 -11.26
CA ASP A 174 21.67 -5.23 -11.00
C ASP A 174 21.84 -5.57 -9.51
N GLY A 175 22.18 -6.84 -9.24
CA GLY A 175 22.45 -7.31 -7.88
C GLY A 175 21.22 -7.46 -6.97
N VAL A 176 20.00 -7.38 -7.52
CA VAL A 176 18.76 -7.56 -6.76
C VAL A 176 18.29 -9.01 -6.81
N ASP A 177 18.23 -9.68 -5.66
CA ASP A 177 17.68 -11.02 -5.53
C ASP A 177 16.19 -10.98 -5.19
N THR A 178 15.33 -11.16 -6.19
CA THR A 178 13.87 -11.19 -5.99
C THR A 178 13.32 -12.58 -5.70
N THR A 179 14.14 -13.55 -5.30
CA THR A 179 13.67 -14.90 -4.93
C THR A 179 12.64 -14.80 -3.79
N PRO A 180 11.41 -15.32 -3.96
CA PRO A 180 10.40 -15.31 -2.90
C PRO A 180 10.88 -16.08 -1.65
N LEU A 181 10.48 -15.61 -0.47
CA LEU A 181 10.76 -16.34 0.77
C LEU A 181 10.06 -17.71 0.79
N PRO A 182 10.54 -18.69 1.57
CA PRO A 182 10.01 -20.06 1.54
C PRO A 182 8.49 -20.17 1.65
N TYR A 183 7.86 -19.38 2.52
CA TYR A 183 6.40 -19.35 2.64
C TYR A 183 5.70 -18.98 1.31
N PHE A 184 6.17 -17.93 0.64
CA PHE A 184 5.57 -17.47 -0.62
C PHE A 184 5.88 -18.44 -1.76
N ARG A 185 7.13 -18.91 -1.87
CA ARG A 185 7.55 -19.89 -2.87
C ARG A 185 6.77 -21.21 -2.78
N ASP A 186 6.49 -21.67 -1.56
CA ASP A 186 5.83 -22.96 -1.32
C ASP A 186 4.29 -22.84 -1.28
N SER A 187 3.73 -21.62 -1.39
CA SER A 187 2.28 -21.39 -1.36
C SER A 187 1.58 -21.95 -2.61
N PRO A 188 0.50 -22.74 -2.47
CA PRO A 188 -0.14 -23.44 -3.59
C PRO A 188 -1.05 -22.55 -4.44
N ALA A 189 -1.42 -21.36 -3.95
CA ALA A 189 -2.29 -20.42 -4.63
C ALA A 189 -1.83 -18.99 -4.38
N TRP A 190 -1.99 -18.15 -5.40
CA TRP A 190 -1.74 -16.72 -5.31
C TRP A 190 -2.98 -15.95 -5.73
N ALA A 191 -3.39 -14.99 -4.91
CA ALA A 191 -4.37 -13.98 -5.27
C ALA A 191 -4.02 -12.69 -4.52
N LEU A 192 -4.01 -11.57 -5.23
CA LEU A 192 -3.92 -10.28 -4.59
C LEU A 192 -5.25 -9.99 -3.90
N ASP A 193 -5.22 -9.95 -2.56
CA ASP A 193 -6.39 -9.65 -1.74
C ASP A 193 -6.49 -8.15 -1.40
N GLN A 194 -7.66 -7.73 -0.94
CA GLN A 194 -7.93 -6.33 -0.60
C GLN A 194 -7.04 -5.80 0.54
N VAL A 195 -6.56 -6.67 1.43
CA VAL A 195 -5.64 -6.29 2.53
C VAL A 195 -4.26 -5.94 1.96
N THR A 196 -3.80 -6.73 0.99
CA THR A 196 -2.56 -6.48 0.27
C THR A 196 -2.66 -5.22 -0.57
N GLU A 197 -3.78 -5.04 -1.28
CA GLU A 197 -4.03 -3.83 -2.08
C GLU A 197 -4.05 -2.57 -1.21
N SER A 198 -4.68 -2.60 -0.04
CA SER A 198 -4.71 -1.45 0.88
C SER A 198 -3.34 -1.14 1.48
N TYR A 199 -2.51 -2.15 1.76
CA TYR A 199 -1.10 -1.97 2.11
C TYR A 199 -0.36 -1.26 0.97
N ILE A 200 -0.45 -1.77 -0.27
CA ILE A 200 0.27 -1.20 -1.42
C ILE A 200 -0.17 0.25 -1.65
N LYS A 201 -1.48 0.52 -1.57
CA LYS A 201 -2.06 1.86 -1.70
C LYS A 201 -1.60 2.80 -0.59
N THR A 202 -1.43 2.31 0.64
CA THR A 202 -0.89 3.10 1.76
C THR A 202 0.49 3.66 1.44
N CYS A 203 1.32 2.93 0.68
CA CYS A 203 2.57 3.50 0.18
C CYS A 203 2.42 4.26 -1.14
N GLN A 204 1.90 3.62 -2.18
CA GLN A 204 2.03 4.13 -3.55
C GLN A 204 0.93 5.13 -3.94
N GLY A 205 -0.20 5.13 -3.22
CA GLY A 205 -1.39 5.91 -3.56
C GLY A 205 -1.70 7.09 -2.64
N SER A 206 -0.99 7.23 -1.51
CA SER A 206 -1.22 8.32 -0.54
C SER A 206 -0.12 9.37 -0.54
N LYS A 207 -0.43 10.52 0.04
CA LYS A 207 0.45 11.68 0.27
C LYS A 207 0.56 11.97 1.77
N VAL A 208 1.56 12.75 2.16
CA VAL A 208 1.67 13.25 3.54
C VAL A 208 0.44 14.12 3.84
N GLY A 209 -0.18 13.88 5.00
CA GLY A 209 -1.43 14.49 5.43
C GLY A 209 -2.69 13.70 5.09
N ASP A 210 -2.63 12.72 4.18
CA ASP A 210 -3.78 11.88 3.86
C ASP A 210 -4.18 11.01 5.06
N ALA A 211 -5.49 10.77 5.21
CA ALA A 211 -5.98 9.75 6.11
C ALA A 211 -5.50 8.36 5.67
N MET A 212 -5.23 7.48 6.64
CA MET A 212 -4.87 6.09 6.35
C MET A 212 -6.04 5.35 5.70
N ASP A 213 -5.72 4.38 4.83
CA ASP A 213 -6.73 3.52 4.24
C ASP A 213 -7.47 2.72 5.32
N SER A 214 -8.80 2.75 5.29
CA SER A 214 -9.64 2.15 6.34
C SER A 214 -9.49 0.63 6.41
N PHE A 215 -9.26 -0.04 5.27
CA PHE A 215 -9.03 -1.49 5.25
C PHE A 215 -7.67 -1.84 5.84
N TYR A 216 -6.64 -1.04 5.55
CA TYR A 216 -5.33 -1.22 6.16
C TYR A 216 -5.40 -1.03 7.69
N LEU A 217 -5.99 0.08 8.15
CA LEU A 217 -6.18 0.37 9.58
C LEU A 217 -6.91 -0.76 10.31
N ALA A 218 -7.97 -1.30 9.72
CA ALA A 218 -8.77 -2.37 10.32
C ALA A 218 -8.00 -3.70 10.41
N ARG A 219 -6.93 -3.89 9.63
CA ARG A 219 -6.24 -5.18 9.48
C ARG A 219 -4.80 -5.19 9.97
N VAL A 220 -4.15 -4.05 10.15
CA VAL A 220 -2.73 -3.99 10.54
C VAL A 220 -2.42 -4.76 11.83
N VAL A 221 -3.35 -4.74 12.80
CA VAL A 221 -3.18 -5.48 14.07
C VAL A 221 -3.22 -7.00 13.85
N SER A 222 -4.16 -7.50 13.05
CA SER A 222 -4.24 -8.94 12.77
C SER A 222 -3.15 -9.40 11.78
N ALA A 223 -2.67 -8.52 10.91
CA ALA A 223 -1.55 -8.78 10.01
C ALA A 223 -0.28 -9.15 10.79
N ALA A 224 -0.05 -8.58 11.98
CA ALA A 224 1.08 -8.97 12.83
C ALA A 224 1.04 -10.45 13.27
N SER A 225 -0.16 -10.99 13.54
CA SER A 225 -0.32 -12.43 13.87
C SER A 225 0.00 -13.31 12.67
N VAL A 226 -0.46 -12.92 11.48
CA VAL A 226 -0.18 -13.66 10.24
C VAL A 226 1.31 -13.62 9.94
N GLN A 227 1.96 -12.45 10.10
CA GLN A 227 3.39 -12.33 9.90
C GLN A 227 4.19 -13.21 10.86
N GLN A 228 3.81 -13.29 12.14
CA GLN A 228 4.49 -14.18 13.09
C GLN A 228 4.45 -15.65 12.62
N ALA A 229 3.31 -16.11 12.10
CA ALA A 229 3.19 -17.46 11.55
C ALA A 229 4.08 -17.67 10.31
N ILE A 230 4.13 -16.67 9.42
CA ILE A 230 5.02 -16.67 8.24
C ILE A 230 6.50 -16.74 8.67
N GLU A 231 6.91 -16.00 9.71
CA GLU A 231 8.28 -16.06 10.23
C GLU A 231 8.62 -17.44 10.81
N HIS A 232 7.70 -18.08 11.51
CA HIS A 232 7.88 -19.47 11.94
C HIS A 232 8.04 -20.42 10.75
N TYR A 233 7.23 -20.23 9.69
CA TYR A 233 7.34 -21.04 8.47
C TYR A 233 8.68 -20.85 7.77
N ASN A 234 9.09 -19.59 7.53
CA ASN A 234 10.35 -19.25 6.87
C ASN A 234 11.56 -19.78 7.64
N ALA A 235 11.47 -19.81 8.98
CA ALA A 235 12.47 -20.41 9.87
C ALA A 235 12.40 -21.94 9.94
N ARG A 236 11.59 -22.61 9.11
CA ARG A 236 11.35 -24.07 9.09
C ARG A 236 10.79 -24.64 10.40
N ARG A 237 10.22 -23.79 11.25
CA ARG A 237 9.55 -24.17 12.50
C ARG A 237 8.08 -24.47 12.22
N TYR A 238 7.80 -25.46 11.37
CA TYR A 238 6.47 -25.70 10.81
C TYR A 238 5.39 -25.99 11.85
N ARG A 239 5.71 -26.68 12.96
CA ARG A 239 4.76 -26.90 14.05
C ARG A 239 4.36 -25.59 14.72
N ALA A 240 5.33 -24.75 15.08
CA ALA A 240 5.07 -23.43 15.65
C ALA A 240 4.30 -22.53 14.65
N ALA A 241 4.58 -22.65 13.35
CA ALA A 241 3.82 -21.94 12.33
C ALA A 241 2.34 -22.33 12.35
N LEU A 242 2.02 -23.63 12.45
CA LEU A 242 0.62 -24.09 12.58
C LEU A 242 -0.06 -23.52 13.83
N ASP A 243 0.63 -23.51 14.98
CA ASP A 243 0.09 -22.95 16.21
C ASP A 243 -0.20 -21.45 16.06
N SER A 244 0.72 -20.70 15.44
CA SER A 244 0.52 -19.28 15.13
C SER A 244 -0.59 -19.03 14.11
N TYR A 245 -0.72 -19.85 13.07
CA TYR A 245 -1.83 -19.73 12.11
C TYR A 245 -3.18 -20.01 12.75
N ALA A 246 -3.28 -20.95 13.70
CA ALA A 246 -4.50 -21.20 14.44
C ALA A 246 -4.93 -19.99 15.29
N ILE A 247 -3.96 -19.25 15.86
CA ILE A 247 -4.22 -17.99 16.56
C ILE A 247 -4.66 -16.91 15.56
N ALA A 248 -3.94 -16.76 14.44
CA ALA A 248 -4.25 -15.77 13.41
C ALA A 248 -5.66 -15.95 12.81
N MET A 249 -6.07 -17.20 12.57
CA MET A 249 -7.39 -17.53 12.01
C MET A 249 -8.54 -17.09 12.94
N ARG A 250 -8.35 -17.21 14.27
CA ARG A 250 -9.32 -16.69 15.24
C ARG A 250 -9.39 -15.16 15.23
N ALA A 251 -8.26 -14.49 15.01
CA ALA A 251 -8.19 -13.03 14.97
C ALA A 251 -8.70 -12.41 13.65
N ALA A 252 -8.59 -13.12 12.53
CA ALA A 252 -8.95 -12.62 11.19
C ALA A 252 -10.47 -12.63 10.92
N ALA A 253 -11.28 -13.18 11.83
CA ALA A 253 -12.74 -13.32 11.69
C ALA A 253 -13.19 -13.99 10.37
N GLY A 254 -12.39 -14.91 9.84
CA GLY A 254 -12.70 -15.64 8.62
C GLY A 254 -11.45 -16.18 7.91
N ASP A 255 -11.70 -16.83 6.76
CA ASP A 255 -10.66 -17.43 5.95
C ASP A 255 -9.92 -16.36 5.13
N GLU A 256 -8.63 -16.22 5.40
CA GLU A 256 -7.69 -15.41 4.63
C GLU A 256 -6.75 -16.34 3.86
N LEU A 257 -6.59 -16.11 2.55
CA LEU A 257 -5.81 -16.99 1.68
C LEU A 257 -4.38 -17.21 2.19
N ARG A 258 -3.76 -16.17 2.76
CA ARG A 258 -2.42 -16.28 3.35
C ARG A 258 -2.38 -17.28 4.50
N ILE A 259 -3.39 -17.26 5.37
CA ILE A 259 -3.48 -18.24 6.46
C ILE A 259 -3.68 -19.64 5.89
N LEU A 260 -4.58 -19.82 4.92
CA LEU A 260 -4.84 -21.12 4.30
C LEU A 260 -3.59 -21.69 3.61
N ASN A 261 -2.89 -20.88 2.82
CA ASN A 261 -1.62 -21.25 2.18
C ASN A 261 -0.58 -21.70 3.19
N GLY A 262 -0.46 -20.98 4.31
CA GLY A 262 0.48 -21.30 5.37
C GLY A 262 0.15 -22.60 6.09
N VAL A 263 -1.12 -22.81 6.44
CA VAL A 263 -1.59 -24.04 7.07
C VAL A 263 -1.40 -25.23 6.13
N TYR A 264 -1.78 -25.11 4.86
CA TYR A 264 -1.54 -26.15 3.84
C TYR A 264 -0.05 -26.50 3.77
N SER A 265 0.79 -25.50 3.56
CA SER A 265 2.21 -25.68 3.30
C SER A 265 2.91 -26.26 4.53
N ALA A 266 2.52 -25.85 5.74
CA ALA A 266 3.11 -26.36 6.98
C ALA A 266 2.71 -27.83 7.23
N ASN A 267 1.45 -28.20 7.01
CA ASN A 267 1.01 -29.60 7.09
C ASN A 267 1.76 -30.46 6.06
N TYR A 268 1.92 -29.97 4.83
CA TYR A 268 2.65 -30.68 3.78
C TYR A 268 4.12 -30.94 4.16
N LYS A 269 4.82 -29.92 4.69
CA LYS A 269 6.21 -30.05 5.16
C LYS A 269 6.37 -30.98 6.37
N LEU A 270 5.31 -31.17 7.16
CA LEU A 270 5.27 -32.11 8.28
C LEU A 270 4.85 -33.54 7.88
N GLY A 271 4.60 -33.81 6.59
CA GLY A 271 4.09 -35.11 6.11
C GLY A 271 2.63 -35.38 6.47
N GLN A 272 1.88 -34.36 6.89
CA GLN A 272 0.48 -34.46 7.31
C GLN A 272 -0.45 -34.29 6.08
N HIS A 273 -0.35 -35.20 5.12
CA HIS A 273 -0.96 -35.07 3.80
C HIS A 273 -2.50 -34.99 3.83
N GLU A 274 -3.18 -35.72 4.71
CA GLU A 274 -4.64 -35.62 4.84
C GLU A 274 -5.10 -34.24 5.32
N ALA A 275 -4.40 -33.68 6.32
CA ALA A 275 -4.69 -32.33 6.81
C ALA A 275 -4.40 -31.28 5.73
N ALA A 276 -3.29 -31.42 4.99
CA ALA A 276 -2.99 -30.56 3.84
C ALA A 276 -4.10 -30.64 2.77
N ARG A 277 -4.57 -31.84 2.42
CA ARG A 277 -5.64 -32.04 1.43
C ARG A 277 -6.95 -31.33 1.82
N LEU A 278 -7.34 -31.41 3.09
CA LEU A 278 -8.53 -30.72 3.60
C LEU A 278 -8.40 -29.19 3.48
N VAL A 279 -7.23 -28.63 3.81
CA VAL A 279 -6.98 -27.19 3.70
C VAL A 279 -6.91 -26.77 2.23
N PHE A 280 -6.37 -27.60 1.35
CA PHE A 280 -6.36 -27.34 -0.09
C PHE A 280 -7.78 -27.21 -0.65
N GLY A 281 -8.72 -28.05 -0.19
CA GLY A 281 -10.14 -27.89 -0.54
C GLY A 281 -10.67 -26.49 -0.20
N ARG A 282 -10.35 -25.97 0.99
CA ARG A 282 -10.73 -24.60 1.39
C ARG A 282 -10.08 -23.51 0.54
N ILE A 283 -8.86 -23.73 0.04
CA ILE A 283 -8.18 -22.81 -0.88
C ILE A 283 -8.93 -22.75 -2.23
N VAL A 284 -9.34 -23.91 -2.74
CA VAL A 284 -10.16 -24.03 -3.95
C VAL A 284 -11.50 -23.31 -3.75
N ASP A 285 -12.20 -23.59 -2.64
CA ASP A 285 -13.48 -22.94 -2.32
C ASP A 285 -13.32 -21.41 -2.22
N PHE A 286 -12.29 -20.92 -1.53
CA PHE A 286 -11.96 -19.50 -1.44
C PHE A 286 -11.79 -18.85 -2.82
N GLY A 287 -11.13 -19.55 -3.75
CA GLY A 287 -10.90 -19.08 -5.12
C GLY A 287 -12.18 -19.02 -5.96
N LEU A 288 -13.06 -20.04 -5.84
CA LEU A 288 -14.35 -20.09 -6.52
C LEU A 288 -15.28 -18.96 -6.06
N GLU A 289 -15.41 -18.78 -4.74
CA GLU A 289 -16.27 -17.74 -4.15
C GLU A 289 -15.90 -16.33 -4.62
N ARG A 290 -14.61 -16.09 -4.85
CA ARG A 290 -14.07 -14.77 -5.24
C ARG A 290 -13.87 -14.61 -6.75
N LYS A 291 -14.19 -15.63 -7.55
CA LYS A 291 -13.99 -15.66 -9.02
C LYS A 291 -12.53 -15.37 -9.39
N ARG A 292 -11.59 -16.01 -8.68
CA ARG A 292 -10.14 -15.82 -8.84
C ARG A 292 -9.42 -17.11 -9.30
N MET A 293 -10.16 -18.06 -9.88
CA MET A 293 -9.62 -19.26 -10.54
C MET A 293 -9.91 -19.25 -12.04
#